data_AF-A0A3L6R6S6-F1
#
_entry.id   AF-A0A3L6R6S6-F1
#
_cell.length_a   1.000
_cell.length_b   1.000
_cell.length_c   1.000
_cell.angle_alpha   90.00
_cell.angle_beta   90.00
_cell.angle_gamma   90.00
#
_symmetry.space_group_name_H-M   'P 1'
#
loop_
_entity.id
_entity.type
_entity.pdbx_description
1 polymer ?
#
loop_
_entity_poly.entity_id
_entity_poly.type
_entity_poly.pdbx_seq_one_letter_code
_entity_poly.pdbx_strand_id
1 'polypeptide(L)'
;MPAKSSAEIQCSLKEGISTNSSRDGNQIDQLDTSNFSSLPLGCHPDEEGISSVYKGEKIKAYQPDTSSFPSDQLVLLGLSLSVSEKDSLQEFACWTNARLTKEWGKNVTHVIVGKGAGTSWSRSFEALMAILLGKWVVHFEWVADCSSEMTRRPEASYEAPKLFSGLRFCLSAYMDPDGRHRVRNLIATAGGSTLRKEEVEARKHAALGARVISHLRVLDAVAAYDAEILDR
;
A
#
# COMPACT_ATOMS: atom_id res chain seq x y z
N MET A 1 13.04 -20.10 47.82
CA MET A 1 12.34 -19.38 48.90
C MET A 1 13.32 -18.34 49.41
N PRO A 2 13.00 -17.03 49.44
CA PRO A 2 11.70 -16.35 49.32
C PRO A 2 11.36 -16.05 47.85
N ALA A 3 10.40 -15.22 47.43
CA ALA A 3 9.04 -14.82 47.84
C ALA A 3 8.60 -13.81 46.76
N LYS A 4 7.34 -13.85 46.32
CA LYS A 4 6.82 -12.91 45.30
C LYS A 4 6.51 -11.55 45.93
N SER A 5 6.63 -10.48 45.15
CA SER A 5 5.93 -9.22 45.42
C SER A 5 5.17 -8.81 44.14
N SER A 6 3.84 -8.76 44.24
CA SER A 6 2.99 -8.16 43.21
C SER A 6 2.86 -6.67 43.50
N ALA A 7 3.06 -5.83 42.49
CA ALA A 7 2.64 -4.43 42.54
C ALA A 7 1.23 -4.33 41.93
N GLU A 8 0.24 -4.13 42.78
CA GLU A 8 -1.08 -3.66 42.36
C GLU A 8 -0.98 -2.17 42.00
N ILE A 9 -1.52 -1.76 40.86
CA ILE A 9 -1.85 -0.34 40.62
C ILE A 9 -3.35 -0.27 40.31
N GLN A 10 -4.08 0.07 41.35
CA GLN A 10 -5.51 0.34 41.33
C GLN A 10 -5.73 1.79 40.92
N CYS A 11 -6.61 2.06 39.95
CA CYS A 11 -7.07 3.41 39.63
C CYS A 11 -8.59 3.40 39.54
N SER A 12 -9.25 4.32 40.25
CA SER A 12 -10.71 4.43 40.33
C SER A 12 -11.11 5.87 40.61
N LEU A 13 -12.35 6.19 40.20
CA LEU A 13 -13.03 7.50 40.26
C LEU A 13 -12.54 8.53 39.20
N LYS A 14 -13.41 9.35 38.59
CA LYS A 14 -14.84 9.60 38.91
C LYS A 14 -15.62 10.07 37.68
N GLU A 15 -16.87 9.60 37.52
CA GLU A 15 -17.90 10.32 36.76
C GLU A 15 -18.54 11.42 37.63
N GLY A 16 -19.08 12.46 36.99
CA GLY A 16 -19.86 13.51 37.65
C GLY A 16 -20.53 14.43 36.63
N ILE A 17 -21.87 14.48 36.64
CA ILE A 17 -22.72 15.19 35.68
C ILE A 17 -23.19 16.54 36.28
N SER A 18 -23.37 17.59 35.46
CA SER A 18 -24.61 18.42 35.40
C SER A 18 -24.46 19.95 35.19
N THR A 19 -25.23 20.45 34.20
CA THR A 19 -25.98 21.74 34.10
C THR A 19 -25.33 23.14 33.88
N ASN A 20 -25.55 23.65 32.66
CA ASN A 20 -26.19 24.94 32.25
C ASN A 20 -25.60 26.31 32.72
N SER A 21 -25.28 27.28 31.84
CA SER A 21 -26.28 28.14 31.13
C SER A 21 -25.65 29.26 30.24
N SER A 22 -26.44 29.83 29.31
CA SER A 22 -26.28 31.11 28.53
C SER A 22 -25.05 31.30 27.60
N ARG A 23 -25.18 31.44 26.25
CA ARG A 23 -25.74 32.56 25.42
C ARG A 23 -24.68 33.67 25.15
N ASP A 24 -24.39 34.23 23.96
CA ASP A 24 -25.00 34.36 22.60
C ASP A 24 -23.90 34.31 21.49
N GLY A 25 -24.23 34.21 20.19
CA GLY A 25 -23.27 34.60 19.11
C GLY A 25 -23.36 33.95 17.70
N ASN A 26 -24.18 34.52 16.81
CA ASN A 26 -24.45 34.20 15.39
C ASN A 26 -23.28 33.75 14.46
N GLN A 27 -23.52 32.72 13.62
CA GLN A 27 -23.67 32.81 12.14
C GLN A 27 -23.68 31.41 11.48
N ILE A 28 -24.69 31.09 10.67
CA ILE A 28 -24.72 29.98 9.72
C ILE A 28 -25.43 30.47 8.45
N ASP A 29 -24.78 30.32 7.30
CA ASP A 29 -25.32 30.72 6.00
C ASP A 29 -26.37 29.74 5.46
N GLN A 30 -27.26 30.28 4.63
CA GLN A 30 -28.41 29.60 4.06
C GLN A 30 -28.01 28.67 2.90
N LEU A 31 -28.61 27.49 2.84
CA LEU A 31 -28.67 26.65 1.63
C LEU A 31 -30.13 26.30 1.37
N ASP A 32 -30.76 27.03 0.45
CA ASP A 32 -32.13 26.77 0.04
C ASP A 32 -32.24 25.49 -0.80
N THR A 33 -33.15 24.62 -0.37
CA THR A 33 -33.58 23.42 -1.10
C THR A 33 -34.85 23.72 -1.87
N SER A 34 -34.84 23.60 -3.21
CA SER A 34 -36.10 23.57 -3.98
C SER A 34 -36.11 22.58 -5.15
N ASN A 35 -36.86 21.51 -4.92
CA ASN A 35 -37.80 20.79 -5.78
C ASN A 35 -37.45 20.25 -7.19
N PHE A 36 -38.09 19.09 -7.44
CA PHE A 36 -38.02 18.22 -8.62
C PHE A 36 -38.97 18.62 -9.77
N SER A 37 -38.79 17.93 -10.90
CA SER A 37 -39.61 17.88 -12.13
C SER A 37 -39.43 19.07 -13.09
N SER A 38 -39.45 18.89 -14.42
CA SER A 38 -40.13 17.85 -15.21
C SER A 38 -39.43 17.47 -16.53
N LEU A 39 -39.73 16.28 -17.06
CA LEU A 39 -39.44 15.86 -18.44
C LEU A 39 -40.46 16.44 -19.43
N PRO A 40 -40.13 16.44 -20.74
CA PRO A 40 -41.12 15.98 -21.71
C PRO A 40 -40.57 15.03 -22.80
N LEU A 41 -41.34 13.98 -23.11
CA LEU A 41 -41.43 13.40 -24.46
C LEU A 41 -41.97 14.50 -25.40
N GLY A 42 -41.67 14.60 -26.70
CA GLY A 42 -41.09 13.66 -27.65
C GLY A 42 -42.02 13.57 -28.88
N CYS A 43 -41.57 13.97 -30.08
CA CYS A 43 -42.29 13.86 -31.37
C CYS A 43 -41.33 13.89 -32.58
N HIS A 44 -41.76 13.31 -33.70
CA HIS A 44 -41.11 13.11 -35.03
C HIS A 44 -42.28 12.80 -36.03
N PRO A 45 -42.14 12.67 -37.38
CA PRO A 45 -41.18 13.19 -38.37
C PRO A 45 -41.76 14.13 -39.46
N ASP A 46 -40.90 14.99 -40.02
CA ASP A 46 -41.00 15.67 -41.34
C ASP A 46 -39.59 16.13 -41.84
N GLU A 47 -39.44 16.68 -43.06
CA GLU A 47 -38.80 15.96 -44.19
C GLU A 47 -37.97 16.84 -45.19
N GLU A 48 -37.44 16.21 -46.26
CA GLU A 48 -36.57 16.69 -47.38
C GLU A 48 -36.45 18.19 -47.77
N GLY A 49 -35.22 18.62 -48.14
CA GLY A 49 -34.93 19.86 -48.90
C GLY A 49 -33.43 20.14 -49.12
N ILE A 50 -33.01 20.53 -50.35
CA ILE A 50 -31.61 20.50 -50.83
C ILE A 50 -30.92 21.89 -50.87
N SER A 51 -29.57 21.91 -50.89
CA SER A 51 -28.67 22.97 -51.44
C SER A 51 -28.21 24.07 -50.44
N SER A 52 -26.98 24.63 -50.44
CA SER A 52 -25.65 24.25 -51.00
C SER A 52 -24.60 25.34 -50.67
N VAL A 53 -23.30 24.98 -50.59
CA VAL A 53 -22.08 25.88 -50.58
C VAL A 53 -21.98 26.87 -49.37
N TYR A 54 -20.84 27.18 -48.73
CA TYR A 54 -19.42 27.18 -49.13
C TYR A 54 -18.42 26.81 -47.99
N LYS A 55 -17.26 26.29 -48.44
CA LYS A 55 -15.90 26.35 -47.86
C LYS A 55 -15.67 25.81 -46.45
N GLY A 56 -14.97 24.67 -46.40
CA GLY A 56 -14.50 24.07 -45.15
C GLY A 56 -13.29 24.78 -44.55
N GLU A 57 -13.30 24.91 -43.23
CA GLU A 57 -12.09 25.02 -42.43
C GLU A 57 -11.57 23.60 -42.13
N LYS A 58 -10.25 23.43 -42.29
CA LYS A 58 -9.59 22.14 -42.08
C LYS A 58 -9.49 21.89 -40.58
N ILE A 59 -10.47 21.17 -40.02
CA ILE A 59 -10.37 20.61 -38.66
C ILE A 59 -9.06 19.82 -38.61
N LYS A 60 -8.05 20.37 -37.92
CA LYS A 60 -6.91 19.58 -37.48
C LYS A 60 -7.49 18.60 -36.48
N ALA A 61 -7.71 17.36 -36.92
CA ALA A 61 -7.97 16.25 -36.01
C ALA A 61 -6.92 16.33 -34.91
N TYR A 62 -7.39 16.32 -33.66
CA TYR A 62 -6.51 16.24 -32.49
C TYR A 62 -5.66 14.99 -32.69
N GLN A 63 -4.40 15.16 -33.08
CA GLN A 63 -3.44 14.09 -32.94
C GLN A 63 -3.30 13.94 -31.42
N PRO A 64 -3.69 12.79 -30.82
CA PRO A 64 -3.14 12.50 -29.52
C PRO A 64 -1.64 12.44 -29.72
N ASP A 65 -0.88 13.23 -28.97
CA ASP A 65 0.57 13.10 -28.97
C ASP A 65 0.89 11.71 -28.40
N THR A 66 1.01 10.72 -29.27
CA THR A 66 1.55 9.39 -28.97
C THR A 66 3.06 9.50 -28.76
N SER A 67 3.45 10.35 -27.80
CA SER A 67 4.53 10.00 -26.88
C SER A 67 4.01 8.88 -25.97
N SER A 68 3.93 7.68 -26.55
CA SER A 68 3.89 6.46 -25.76
C SER A 68 5.17 6.45 -24.94
N PHE A 69 5.08 6.84 -23.66
CA PHE A 69 6.07 6.44 -22.68
C PHE A 69 6.22 4.92 -22.84
N PRO A 70 7.41 4.40 -23.16
CA PRO A 70 7.58 2.96 -23.22
C PRO A 70 7.35 2.45 -21.78
N SER A 71 6.30 1.67 -21.58
CA SER A 71 5.92 1.11 -20.27
C SER A 71 7.03 0.24 -19.66
N ASP A 72 8.04 -0.11 -20.45
CA ASP A 72 9.19 -0.92 -20.08
C ASP A 72 10.39 -0.11 -19.55
N GLN A 73 10.34 1.23 -19.56
CA GLN A 73 11.47 2.04 -19.05
C GLN A 73 11.62 1.89 -17.52
N LEU A 74 12.73 1.28 -17.12
CA LEU A 74 13.14 1.19 -15.73
C LEU A 74 13.42 2.57 -15.12
N VAL A 75 12.89 2.79 -13.91
CA VAL A 75 13.23 3.93 -13.05
C VAL A 75 13.57 3.37 -11.68
N LEU A 76 14.85 3.48 -11.32
CA LEU A 76 15.47 2.79 -10.19
C LEU A 76 15.80 3.79 -9.07
N LEU A 77 15.51 3.41 -7.83
CA LEU A 77 15.89 4.15 -6.62
C LEU A 77 16.68 3.23 -5.69
N GLY A 78 17.89 3.63 -5.29
CA GLY A 78 18.75 2.82 -4.43
C GLY A 78 18.55 3.10 -2.94
N LEU A 79 18.34 2.07 -2.13
CA LEU A 79 18.26 2.13 -0.67
C LEU A 79 19.42 1.42 0.00
N SER A 80 20.04 2.09 0.98
CA SER A 80 21.12 1.56 1.82
C SER A 80 22.28 0.92 1.05
N LEU A 81 22.53 1.38 -0.19
CA LEU A 81 23.61 0.90 -1.05
C LEU A 81 24.97 1.43 -0.59
N SER A 82 25.95 0.53 -0.49
CA SER A 82 27.37 0.85 -0.42
C SER A 82 27.87 1.59 -1.66
N VAL A 83 29.11 2.08 -1.65
CA VAL A 83 29.71 2.79 -2.78
C VAL A 83 29.78 1.87 -4.02
N SER A 84 30.34 0.68 -3.87
CA SER A 84 30.43 -0.30 -4.96
C SER A 84 29.08 -0.75 -5.50
N GLU A 85 28.05 -0.88 -4.65
CA GLU A 85 26.69 -1.20 -5.11
C GLU A 85 26.07 -0.05 -5.91
N LYS A 86 26.38 1.22 -5.57
CA LYS A 86 25.96 2.39 -6.37
C LYS A 86 26.65 2.41 -7.73
N ASP A 87 27.94 2.11 -7.78
CA ASP A 87 28.71 2.08 -9.02
C ASP A 87 28.18 0.99 -9.96
N SER A 88 27.95 -0.23 -9.46
CA SER A 88 27.33 -1.32 -10.24
C SER A 88 25.88 -1.04 -10.64
N LEU A 89 25.09 -0.36 -9.80
CA LEU A 89 23.73 0.08 -10.17
C LEU A 89 23.75 1.14 -11.27
N GLN A 90 24.74 2.03 -11.27
CA GLN A 90 24.95 3.00 -12.35
C GLN A 90 25.36 2.31 -13.66
N GLU A 91 26.26 1.33 -13.61
CA GLU A 91 26.65 0.52 -14.77
C GLU A 91 25.46 -0.24 -15.36
N PHE A 92 24.68 -0.92 -14.51
CA PHE A 92 23.43 -1.58 -14.89
C PHE A 92 22.44 -0.60 -15.54
N ALA A 93 22.30 0.61 -15.00
CA ALA A 93 21.42 1.62 -15.56
C ALA A 93 21.88 2.11 -16.95
N CYS A 94 23.19 2.31 -17.15
CA CYS A 94 23.77 2.64 -18.45
C CYS A 94 23.51 1.55 -19.49
N TRP A 95 23.72 0.28 -19.15
CA TRP A 95 23.49 -0.85 -20.07
C TRP A 95 22.00 -1.07 -20.40
N THR A 96 21.12 -0.99 -19.39
CA THR A 96 19.67 -1.23 -19.56
C THR A 96 18.86 -0.01 -20.02
N ASN A 97 19.51 1.14 -20.22
CA ASN A 97 18.86 2.44 -20.45
C ASN A 97 17.83 2.80 -19.35
N ALA A 98 18.10 2.38 -18.11
CA ALA A 98 17.30 2.70 -16.94
C ALA A 98 17.63 4.11 -16.44
N ARG A 99 16.63 4.75 -15.83
CA ARG A 99 16.79 6.05 -15.18
C ARG A 99 17.06 5.86 -13.69
N LEU A 100 18.22 6.27 -13.21
CA LEU A 100 18.51 6.32 -11.78
C LEU A 100 17.95 7.61 -11.16
N THR A 101 17.26 7.50 -10.03
CA THR A 101 16.84 8.65 -9.20
C THR A 101 17.47 8.58 -7.81
N LYS A 102 17.67 9.75 -7.20
CA LYS A 102 18.19 9.90 -5.82
C LYS A 102 17.07 10.03 -4.79
N GLU A 103 15.87 10.38 -5.23
CA GLU A 103 14.71 10.68 -4.39
C GLU A 103 13.47 9.96 -4.92
N TRP A 104 12.45 9.82 -4.06
CA TRP A 104 11.18 9.21 -4.44
C TRP A 104 10.43 10.02 -5.51
N GLY A 105 9.87 9.33 -6.50
CA GLY A 105 9.01 9.93 -7.51
C GLY A 105 7.93 8.95 -7.95
N LYS A 106 6.76 9.46 -8.37
CA LYS A 106 5.62 8.62 -8.82
C LYS A 106 5.95 7.67 -9.99
N ASN A 107 6.97 8.03 -10.77
CA ASN A 107 7.51 7.27 -11.88
C ASN A 107 8.55 6.22 -11.48
N VAL A 108 8.97 6.12 -10.21
CA VAL A 108 9.79 5.01 -9.71
C VAL A 108 9.08 3.69 -10.00
N THR A 109 9.81 2.72 -10.53
CA THR A 109 9.29 1.37 -10.82
C THR A 109 9.91 0.32 -9.91
N HIS A 110 11.18 0.51 -9.51
CA HIS A 110 11.93 -0.40 -8.65
C HIS A 110 12.69 0.36 -7.56
N VAL A 111 12.64 -0.18 -6.35
CA VAL A 111 13.49 0.17 -5.23
C VAL A 111 14.50 -0.96 -5.03
N ILE A 112 15.79 -0.63 -5.10
CA ILE A 112 16.90 -1.58 -5.01
C ILE A 112 17.50 -1.53 -3.61
N VAL A 113 17.39 -2.62 -2.85
CA VAL A 113 17.82 -2.72 -1.44
C VAL A 113 19.22 -3.33 -1.37
N GLY A 114 20.17 -2.61 -0.79
CA GLY A 114 21.57 -3.05 -0.61
C GLY A 114 21.72 -4.26 0.32
N LYS A 115 22.75 -5.06 0.07
CA LYS A 115 23.04 -6.32 0.79
C LYS A 115 23.23 -6.10 2.30
N GLY A 116 23.80 -4.97 2.68
CA GLY A 116 24.06 -4.60 4.08
C GLY A 116 22.87 -3.98 4.82
N ALA A 117 21.69 -3.85 4.21
CA ALA A 117 20.58 -3.06 4.78
C ALA A 117 19.89 -3.67 6.02
N GLY A 118 20.09 -4.97 6.27
CA GLY A 118 19.40 -5.70 7.35
C GLY A 118 17.88 -5.62 7.21
N THR A 119 17.17 -5.39 8.32
CA THR A 119 15.73 -5.07 8.32
C THR A 119 15.46 -3.56 8.23
N SER A 120 16.48 -2.70 8.29
CA SER A 120 16.27 -1.26 8.44
C SER A 120 15.55 -0.59 7.27
N TRP A 121 15.74 -1.12 6.05
CA TRP A 121 15.11 -0.63 4.82
C TRP A 121 13.58 -0.73 4.86
N SER A 122 13.00 -1.69 5.58
CA SER A 122 11.56 -1.95 5.55
C SER A 122 10.74 -0.75 6.06
N ARG A 123 11.34 0.05 6.94
CA ARG A 123 10.76 1.23 7.56
C ARG A 123 11.08 2.54 6.81
N SER A 124 11.81 2.46 5.69
CA SER A 124 12.11 3.66 4.89
C SER A 124 10.85 4.14 4.15
N PHE A 125 10.71 5.45 4.00
CA PHE A 125 9.57 6.05 3.29
C PHE A 125 9.45 5.52 1.86
N GLU A 126 10.57 5.34 1.18
CA GLU A 126 10.66 4.82 -0.18
C GLU A 126 10.18 3.37 -0.28
N ALA A 127 10.55 2.51 0.67
CA ALA A 127 10.08 1.13 0.73
C ALA A 127 8.57 1.06 0.98
N LEU A 128 8.08 1.82 1.97
CA LEU A 128 6.64 1.95 2.28
C LEU A 128 5.85 2.39 1.05
N MET A 129 6.29 3.47 0.40
CA MET A 129 5.62 4.03 -0.78
C MET A 129 5.69 3.09 -1.99
N ALA A 130 6.78 2.34 -2.17
CA ALA A 130 6.87 1.32 -3.19
C ALA A 130 5.82 0.23 -2.99
N ILE A 131 5.74 -0.33 -1.78
CA ILE A 131 4.81 -1.41 -1.44
C ILE A 131 3.35 -0.95 -1.57
N LEU A 132 3.01 0.22 -1.03
CA LEU A 132 1.66 0.79 -1.11
C LEU A 132 1.20 1.09 -2.54
N LEU A 133 2.13 1.40 -3.45
CA LEU A 133 1.86 1.72 -4.85
C LEU A 133 2.17 0.56 -5.81
N GLY A 134 2.37 -0.66 -5.31
CA GLY A 134 2.61 -1.87 -6.11
C GLY A 134 3.88 -1.80 -6.97
N LYS A 135 4.90 -1.07 -6.51
CA LYS A 135 6.22 -1.00 -7.15
C LYS A 135 7.11 -2.13 -6.63
N TRP A 136 8.07 -2.55 -7.43
CA TRP A 136 9.02 -3.57 -7.02
C TRP A 136 9.93 -3.06 -5.90
N VAL A 137 10.09 -3.85 -4.85
CA VAL A 137 11.20 -3.72 -3.90
C VAL A 137 12.03 -4.99 -4.03
N VAL A 138 13.24 -4.88 -4.55
CA VAL A 138 14.10 -6.03 -4.87
C VAL A 138 15.47 -5.87 -4.23
N HIS A 139 16.08 -6.99 -3.86
CA HIS A 139 17.45 -7.01 -3.36
C HIS A 139 18.47 -6.73 -4.47
N PHE A 140 19.60 -6.13 -4.12
CA PHE A 140 20.68 -5.75 -5.04
C PHE A 140 21.25 -6.93 -5.85
N GLU A 141 21.13 -8.16 -5.34
CA GLU A 141 21.37 -9.41 -6.06
C GLU A 141 20.71 -9.45 -7.44
N TRP A 142 19.51 -8.86 -7.63
CA TRP A 142 18.88 -8.77 -8.95
C TRP A 142 19.74 -8.03 -9.97
N VAL A 143 20.32 -6.90 -9.54
CA VAL A 143 21.21 -6.05 -10.36
C VAL A 143 22.53 -6.77 -10.63
N ALA A 144 23.11 -7.37 -9.59
CA ALA A 144 24.37 -8.10 -9.70
C ALA A 144 24.26 -9.29 -10.70
N ASP A 145 23.23 -10.11 -10.56
CA ASP A 145 23.00 -11.27 -11.42
C ASP A 145 22.69 -10.84 -12.85
N CYS A 146 21.81 -9.84 -13.05
CA CYS A 146 21.52 -9.32 -14.39
C CYS A 146 22.76 -8.81 -15.12
N SER A 147 23.62 -8.05 -14.43
CA SER A 147 24.87 -7.54 -15.01
C SER A 147 25.87 -8.67 -15.29
N SER A 148 25.95 -9.70 -14.44
CA SER A 148 26.87 -10.82 -14.62
C SER A 148 26.53 -11.73 -15.82
N GLU A 149 25.23 -11.95 -16.07
CA GLU A 149 24.75 -12.75 -17.20
C GLU A 149 24.42 -11.89 -18.45
N MET A 150 24.59 -10.57 -18.35
CA MET A 150 24.17 -9.57 -19.36
C MET A 150 22.74 -9.79 -19.86
N THR A 151 21.86 -10.23 -18.97
CA THR A 151 20.50 -10.71 -19.27
C THR A 151 19.51 -10.23 -18.20
N ARG A 152 18.31 -9.78 -18.59
CA ARG A 152 17.29 -9.37 -17.61
C ARG A 152 16.67 -10.59 -16.90
N ARG A 153 16.90 -10.69 -15.59
CA ARG A 153 16.32 -11.72 -14.72
C ARG A 153 14.91 -11.31 -14.24
N PRO A 154 13.99 -12.26 -14.01
CA PRO A 154 12.69 -11.96 -13.40
C PRO A 154 12.84 -11.39 -11.99
N GLU A 155 12.15 -10.28 -11.73
CA GLU A 155 12.22 -9.52 -10.47
C GLU A 155 11.74 -10.32 -9.26
N ALA A 156 10.72 -11.18 -9.45
CA ALA A 156 10.03 -11.91 -8.38
C ALA A 156 10.95 -12.85 -7.56
N SER A 157 12.04 -13.37 -8.14
CA SER A 157 13.00 -14.20 -7.41
C SER A 157 13.89 -13.41 -6.44
N TYR A 158 13.86 -12.08 -6.53
CA TYR A 158 14.65 -11.15 -5.74
C TYR A 158 13.78 -10.16 -4.96
N GLU A 159 12.45 -10.31 -5.01
CA GLU A 159 11.50 -9.46 -4.28
C GLU A 159 11.77 -9.56 -2.77
N ALA A 160 11.92 -8.40 -2.13
CA ALA A 160 12.21 -8.32 -0.71
C ALA A 160 11.04 -8.89 0.11
N PRO A 161 11.30 -9.58 1.24
CA PRO A 161 10.25 -10.26 1.99
C PRO A 161 9.18 -9.29 2.48
N LYS A 162 7.92 -9.63 2.20
CA LYS A 162 6.73 -8.88 2.65
C LYS A 162 6.61 -8.96 4.18
N LEU A 163 6.03 -7.93 4.79
CA LEU A 163 5.97 -7.70 6.24
C LEU A 163 5.67 -8.94 7.10
N PHE A 164 4.75 -9.79 6.65
CA PHE A 164 4.31 -10.98 7.37
C PHE A 164 4.75 -12.29 6.71
N SER A 165 5.76 -12.27 5.84
CA SER A 165 6.35 -13.46 5.22
C SER A 165 6.76 -14.49 6.29
N GLY A 166 6.36 -15.74 6.09
CA GLY A 166 6.57 -16.82 7.07
C GLY A 166 5.64 -16.82 8.28
N LEU A 167 4.92 -15.72 8.56
CA LEU A 167 3.98 -15.64 9.68
C LEU A 167 2.65 -16.34 9.38
N ARG A 168 2.06 -16.92 10.43
CA ARG A 168 0.82 -17.70 10.37
C ARG A 168 -0.15 -17.26 11.46
N PHE A 169 -1.28 -16.71 11.06
CA PHE A 169 -2.25 -16.08 11.95
C PHE A 169 -3.46 -16.98 12.19
N CYS A 170 -3.93 -17.05 13.44
CA CYS A 170 -5.23 -17.61 13.78
C CYS A 170 -6.20 -16.46 14.08
N LEU A 171 -7.20 -16.24 13.23
CA LEU A 171 -8.21 -15.22 13.46
C LEU A 171 -9.31 -15.74 14.40
N SER A 172 -9.66 -14.93 15.41
CA SER A 172 -10.66 -15.29 16.39
C SER A 172 -12.04 -15.57 15.76
N ALA A 173 -12.72 -16.61 16.24
CA ALA A 173 -14.11 -16.89 15.90
C ALA A 173 -15.05 -15.77 16.38
N TYR A 174 -14.68 -15.05 17.45
CA TYR A 174 -15.43 -13.94 18.03
C TYR A 174 -15.28 -12.60 17.29
N MET A 175 -14.37 -12.51 16.31
CA MET A 175 -14.30 -11.37 15.40
C MET A 175 -15.56 -11.34 14.52
N ASP A 176 -16.04 -10.16 14.15
CA ASP A 176 -17.15 -10.02 13.23
C ASP A 176 -16.76 -10.57 11.82
N PRO A 177 -17.73 -11.00 10.99
CA PRO A 177 -17.43 -11.60 9.69
C PRO A 177 -16.64 -10.68 8.73
N ASP A 178 -16.98 -9.40 8.68
CA ASP A 178 -16.45 -8.45 7.71
C ASP A 178 -15.06 -7.96 8.12
N GLY A 179 -14.87 -7.62 9.40
CA GLY A 179 -13.58 -7.36 10.02
C GLY A 179 -12.64 -8.55 9.87
N ARG A 180 -13.11 -9.78 10.07
CA ARG A 180 -12.32 -11.00 9.84
C ARG A 180 -11.96 -11.21 8.37
N HIS A 181 -12.82 -10.84 7.43
CA HIS A 181 -12.49 -10.87 6.01
C HIS A 181 -11.42 -9.82 5.67
N ARG A 182 -11.61 -8.57 6.12
CA ARG A 182 -10.66 -7.46 5.94
C ARG A 182 -9.27 -7.77 6.52
N VAL A 183 -9.20 -8.26 7.76
CA VAL A 183 -7.93 -8.62 8.41
C VAL A 183 -7.27 -9.82 7.70
N ARG A 184 -8.03 -10.82 7.25
CA ARG A 184 -7.48 -11.92 6.44
C ARG A 184 -6.86 -11.42 5.13
N ASN A 185 -7.54 -10.55 4.41
CA ASN A 185 -7.02 -9.99 3.16
C ASN A 185 -5.77 -9.15 3.42
N LEU A 186 -5.77 -8.33 4.47
CA LEU A 186 -4.61 -7.53 4.87
C LEU A 186 -3.39 -8.41 5.17
N ILE A 187 -3.57 -9.50 5.93
CA ILE A 187 -2.53 -10.48 6.22
C ILE A 187 -1.99 -11.11 4.95
N ALA A 188 -2.86 -11.51 4.02
CA ALA A 188 -2.46 -12.11 2.74
C ALA A 188 -1.69 -11.13 1.85
N THR A 189 -2.15 -9.88 1.73
CA THR A 189 -1.43 -8.82 0.99
C THR A 189 -0.05 -8.55 1.58
N ALA A 190 0.07 -8.58 2.91
CA ALA A 190 1.34 -8.47 3.62
C ALA A 190 2.21 -9.76 3.59
N GLY A 191 1.82 -10.79 2.84
CA GLY A 191 2.58 -12.03 2.66
C GLY A 191 2.44 -13.07 3.79
N GLY A 192 1.56 -12.84 4.76
CA GLY A 192 1.24 -13.79 5.83
C GLY A 192 0.13 -14.76 5.42
N SER A 193 0.00 -15.86 6.16
CA SER A 193 -1.06 -16.86 5.94
C SER A 193 -2.04 -16.93 7.11
N THR A 194 -3.30 -17.25 6.84
CA THR A 194 -4.32 -17.46 7.88
C THR A 194 -4.66 -18.94 8.00
N LEU A 195 -4.67 -19.45 9.24
CA LEU A 195 -4.93 -20.85 9.55
C LEU A 195 -6.42 -21.18 9.50
N ARG A 196 -6.73 -22.41 9.08
CA ARG A 196 -8.07 -23.01 9.15
C ARG A 196 -8.34 -23.58 10.54
N LYS A 197 -9.62 -23.72 10.87
CA LYS A 197 -10.07 -24.18 12.20
C LYS A 197 -9.52 -25.58 12.55
N GLU A 198 -9.38 -26.46 11.56
CA GLU A 198 -8.74 -27.78 11.72
C GLU A 198 -7.24 -27.68 12.02
N GLU A 199 -6.50 -26.79 11.34
CA GLU A 199 -5.05 -26.62 11.53
C GLU A 199 -4.69 -26.04 12.90
N VAL A 200 -5.60 -25.25 13.48
CA VAL A 200 -5.46 -24.68 14.82
C VAL A 200 -5.58 -25.78 15.88
N GLU A 201 -6.55 -26.68 15.74
CA GLU A 201 -6.75 -27.80 16.67
C GLU A 201 -5.58 -28.78 16.58
N ALA A 202 -5.12 -29.11 15.37
CA ALA A 202 -3.92 -29.92 15.16
C ALA A 202 -2.65 -29.31 15.78
N ARG A 203 -2.56 -27.97 15.92
CA ARG A 203 -1.41 -27.28 16.53
C ARG A 203 -1.53 -27.00 18.01
N LYS A 204 -2.68 -27.20 18.66
CA LYS A 204 -2.74 -27.27 20.13
C LYS A 204 -1.79 -28.36 20.67
N HIS A 205 -1.62 -29.44 19.91
CA HIS A 205 -0.72 -30.55 20.22
C HIS A 205 0.77 -30.24 19.95
N ALA A 206 1.11 -29.07 19.38
CA ALA A 206 2.47 -28.65 19.02
C ALA A 206 2.87 -27.30 19.64
N ALA A 207 2.23 -26.91 20.75
CA ALA A 207 2.27 -25.56 21.29
C ALA A 207 3.56 -25.23 22.07
N LEU A 208 4.62 -24.83 21.34
CA LEU A 208 5.69 -23.99 21.85
C LEU A 208 5.76 -22.70 20.99
N GLY A 209 5.34 -21.56 21.56
CA GLY A 209 5.57 -20.23 20.97
C GLY A 209 4.37 -19.49 20.34
N ALA A 210 3.15 -20.03 20.35
CA ALA A 210 1.98 -19.30 19.84
C ALA A 210 1.53 -18.17 20.80
N ARG A 211 1.38 -16.95 20.28
CA ARG A 211 0.91 -15.76 21.03
C ARG A 211 -0.50 -15.34 20.61
N VAL A 212 -1.29 -14.84 21.56
CA VAL A 212 -2.57 -14.18 21.31
C VAL A 212 -2.36 -12.66 21.29
N ILE A 213 -2.83 -11.98 20.25
CA ILE A 213 -2.68 -10.53 20.07
C ILE A 213 -4.02 -9.89 19.70
N SER A 214 -4.18 -8.60 20.02
CA SER A 214 -5.30 -7.80 19.51
C SER A 214 -5.16 -7.59 18.01
N HIS A 215 -6.29 -7.58 17.29
CA HIS A 215 -6.32 -7.30 15.86
C HIS A 215 -5.80 -5.90 15.51
N LEU A 216 -5.92 -4.94 16.44
CA LEU A 216 -5.37 -3.59 16.29
C LEU A 216 -3.86 -3.64 16.06
N ARG A 217 -3.13 -4.55 16.73
CA ARG A 217 -1.68 -4.70 16.56
C ARG A 217 -1.27 -5.17 15.17
N VAL A 218 -2.15 -5.85 14.44
CA VAL A 218 -1.93 -6.20 13.03
C VAL A 218 -2.08 -4.96 12.15
N LEU A 219 -3.02 -4.07 12.48
CA LEU A 219 -3.17 -2.77 11.81
C LEU A 219 -1.98 -1.86 12.12
N ASP A 220 -1.55 -1.78 13.38
CA ASP A 220 -0.38 -0.99 13.82
C ASP A 220 0.91 -1.50 13.17
N ALA A 221 1.12 -2.82 13.12
CA ALA A 221 2.27 -3.44 12.46
C ALA A 221 2.29 -3.13 10.95
N VAL A 222 1.13 -3.10 10.28
CA VAL A 222 1.04 -2.69 8.86
C VAL A 222 1.26 -1.19 8.69
N ALA A 223 0.66 -0.36 9.53
CA ALA A 223 0.75 1.10 9.48
C ALA A 223 2.18 1.61 9.73
N ALA A 224 2.95 0.93 10.57
CA ALA A 224 4.37 1.21 10.83
C ALA A 224 5.34 0.35 9.99
N TYR A 225 4.84 -0.65 9.26
CA TYR A 225 5.60 -1.71 8.59
C TYR A 225 6.69 -2.33 9.48
N ASP A 226 6.31 -2.59 10.73
CA ASP A 226 7.15 -3.14 11.79
C ASP A 226 6.48 -4.38 12.39
N ALA A 227 6.95 -5.57 12.00
CA ALA A 227 6.41 -6.83 12.50
C ALA A 227 6.74 -7.06 13.99
N GLU A 228 7.74 -6.38 14.57
CA GLU A 228 8.04 -6.46 16.01
C GLU A 228 6.90 -5.86 16.86
N ILE A 229 6.01 -5.07 16.26
CA ILE A 229 4.76 -4.60 16.90
C ILE A 229 3.81 -5.77 17.22
N LEU A 230 4.04 -6.98 16.71
CA LEU A 230 3.35 -8.21 17.12
C LEU A 230 3.93 -8.83 18.42
N ASP A 231 5.18 -8.48 18.78
CA ASP A 231 5.96 -9.10 19.87
C ASP A 231 6.07 -8.29 21.17
N ARG A 232 5.76 -6.99 21.12
CA ARG A 232 5.56 -6.12 22.32
C ARG A 232 4.36 -6.55 23.20
#